data_AF-A0A453NJV7-F1
#
_entry.id   AF-A0A453NJV7-F1
#
_cell.length_a   1.000
_cell.length_b   1.000
_cell.length_c   1.000
_cell.angle_alpha   90.00
_cell.angle_beta   90.00
_cell.angle_gamma   90.00
#
_symmetry.space_group_name_H-M   'P 1'
#
loop_
_entity.id
_entity.type
_entity.pdbx_description
1 polymer ?
#
loop_
_entity_poly.entity_id
_entity_poly.type
_entity_poly.pdbx_seq_one_letter_code
_entity_poly.pdbx_strand_id
1 'polypeptide(L)'
;VVRVEKVRGRSAVTRCFAKYPLKIIVPSKVGPASSGAVWLYVLTYGGGIVSGDKISCAVTVGDGCTAAMTTQASTKVYKAVGSKCSEQVLEATVGKDALLAVIPDPVTCFSTARYYQKQVFHVSGDSNLVIVDWFTSGRYESGEKWDFTSYKSVNHILLEEYQPLFIDSVLLEQGSDCTIAERMQEYNVVAMVVLLG
;
A
#
# COMPACT_ATOMS: atom_id res chain seq x y z
N VAL A 1 -0.77 10.32 9.00
CA VAL A 1 -2.08 10.94 8.71
C VAL A 1 -1.89 12.02 7.66
N VAL A 2 -2.64 11.95 6.58
CA VAL A 2 -2.67 12.97 5.51
C VAL A 2 -4.12 13.35 5.25
N ARG A 3 -4.39 14.64 5.05
CA ARG A 3 -5.67 15.14 4.55
C ARG A 3 -5.45 15.99 3.31
N VAL A 4 -6.19 15.65 2.26
CA VAL A 4 -6.27 16.39 1.01
C VAL A 4 -7.65 17.01 0.93
N GLU A 5 -7.71 18.33 0.81
CA GLU A 5 -8.97 19.08 0.79
C GLU A 5 -8.96 20.08 -0.38
N LYS A 6 -10.15 20.55 -0.76
CA LYS A 6 -10.31 21.53 -1.82
C LYS A 6 -9.97 22.92 -1.30
N VAL A 7 -8.89 23.51 -1.81
CA VAL A 7 -8.45 24.86 -1.48
C VAL A 7 -8.43 25.69 -2.76
N ARG A 8 -9.24 26.76 -2.80
CA ARG A 8 -9.37 27.64 -3.98
C ARG A 8 -9.61 26.87 -5.29
N GLY A 9 -10.48 25.86 -5.23
CA GLY A 9 -10.86 25.04 -6.38
C GLY A 9 -9.83 23.96 -6.79
N ARG A 10 -8.74 23.76 -6.04
CA ARG A 10 -7.70 22.75 -6.32
C ARG A 10 -7.49 21.82 -5.13
N SER A 11 -7.04 20.60 -5.37
CA SER A 11 -6.65 19.71 -4.29
C SER A 11 -5.36 20.20 -3.65
N ALA A 12 -5.33 20.24 -2.32
CA ALA A 12 -4.16 20.64 -1.55
C ALA A 12 -4.05 19.79 -0.29
N VAL A 13 -2.82 19.48 0.12
CA VAL A 13 -2.58 18.86 1.43
C VAL A 13 -2.75 19.91 2.51
N THR A 14 -3.77 19.76 3.34
CA THR A 14 -4.04 20.66 4.48
C THR A 14 -3.51 20.11 5.79
N ARG A 15 -3.27 18.80 5.87
CA ARG A 15 -2.62 18.14 7.00
C ARG A 15 -1.68 17.06 6.52
N CYS A 16 -0.44 17.08 7.00
CA CYS A 16 0.52 16.00 6.81
C CYS A 16 1.27 15.78 8.11
N PHE A 17 1.11 14.61 8.70
CA PHE A 17 1.81 14.20 9.90
C PHE A 17 2.32 12.77 9.74
N ALA A 18 3.60 12.58 10.01
CA ALA A 18 4.26 11.28 10.01
C ALA A 18 5.22 11.20 11.21
N LYS A 19 5.39 9.99 11.74
CA LYS A 19 6.33 9.67 12.80
C LYS A 19 7.24 8.54 12.30
N TYR A 20 8.50 8.56 12.72
CA TYR A 20 9.44 7.48 12.45
C TYR A 20 8.81 6.09 12.71
N PRO A 21 8.99 5.11 11.81
CA PRO A 21 9.85 5.17 10.61
C PRO A 21 9.18 5.77 9.37
N LEU A 22 7.89 6.11 9.41
CA LEU A 22 7.15 6.65 8.27
C LEU A 22 7.57 8.10 7.96
N LYS A 23 7.70 8.41 6.67
CA LYS A 23 7.76 9.77 6.14
C LYS A 23 6.87 9.90 4.91
N ILE A 24 6.35 11.10 4.72
CA ILE A 24 5.48 11.45 3.60
C ILE A 24 6.04 12.73 2.97
N ILE A 25 6.32 12.69 1.68
CA ILE A 25 6.79 13.84 0.91
C ILE A 25 5.67 14.29 -0.02
N VAL A 26 5.38 15.58 0.00
CA VAL A 26 4.33 16.22 -0.80
C VAL A 26 4.98 17.29 -1.68
N PRO A 27 5.47 16.94 -2.86
CA PRO A 27 6.01 17.91 -3.81
C PRO A 27 4.91 18.83 -4.37
N SER A 28 5.31 20.05 -4.72
CA SER A 28 4.40 21.09 -5.24
C SER A 28 4.16 21.01 -6.75
N LYS A 29 4.96 20.26 -7.51
CA LYS A 29 4.89 20.15 -8.97
C LYS A 29 5.29 18.74 -9.43
N VAL A 30 4.31 17.89 -9.75
CA VAL A 30 4.55 16.50 -10.23
C VAL A 30 3.84 16.20 -11.54
N GLY A 31 3.18 17.19 -12.13
CA GLY A 31 2.53 17.06 -13.42
C GLY A 31 2.10 18.41 -13.99
N PRO A 32 1.37 18.40 -15.11
CA PRO A 32 0.80 19.60 -15.68
C PRO A 32 -0.04 20.36 -14.66
N ALA A 33 0.01 21.69 -14.67
CA ALA A 33 -0.78 22.51 -13.76
C ALA A 33 -2.31 22.28 -13.90
N SER A 34 -2.74 21.70 -15.02
CA SER A 34 -4.13 21.33 -15.30
C SER A 34 -4.63 20.09 -14.56
N SER A 35 -3.76 19.21 -14.05
CA SER A 35 -4.21 17.95 -13.42
C SER A 35 -4.89 18.18 -12.06
N GLY A 36 -4.51 19.23 -11.34
CA GLY A 36 -5.04 19.53 -10.01
C GLY A 36 -4.76 18.47 -8.94
N ALA A 37 -3.99 17.42 -9.26
CA ALA A 37 -3.76 16.26 -8.41
C ALA A 37 -2.60 16.48 -7.44
N VAL A 38 -2.78 16.01 -6.21
CA VAL A 38 -1.73 15.98 -5.17
C VAL A 38 -0.99 14.65 -5.23
N TRP A 39 0.34 14.70 -5.16
CA TRP A 39 1.17 13.50 -5.06
C TRP A 39 1.68 13.32 -3.64
N LEU A 40 1.50 12.11 -3.11
CA LEU A 40 1.93 11.68 -1.79
C LEU A 40 2.97 10.57 -1.97
N TYR A 41 4.24 10.89 -1.75
CA TYR A 41 5.31 9.89 -1.73
C TYR A 41 5.45 9.35 -0.31
N VAL A 42 5.02 8.12 -0.09
CA VAL A 42 5.14 7.41 1.18
C VAL A 42 6.46 6.64 1.21
N LEU A 43 7.19 6.75 2.31
CA LEU A 43 8.45 6.04 2.49
C LEU A 43 8.68 5.61 3.94
N THR A 44 9.48 4.57 4.09
CA THR A 44 9.95 4.06 5.38
C THR A 44 11.43 4.37 5.51
N TYR A 45 11.80 5.17 6.51
CA TYR A 45 13.19 5.39 6.87
C TYR A 45 13.85 4.10 7.37
N GLY A 46 15.15 3.95 7.10
CA GLY A 46 15.90 2.74 7.45
C GLY A 46 16.03 1.73 6.30
N GLY A 47 15.54 2.06 5.10
CA GLY A 47 15.74 1.25 3.89
C GLY A 47 14.78 0.07 3.74
N GLY A 48 13.83 -0.09 4.66
CA GLY A 48 12.79 -1.11 4.64
C GLY A 48 12.18 -1.33 6.03
N ILE A 49 11.30 -2.32 6.11
CA ILE A 49 10.60 -2.73 7.32
C ILE A 49 11.42 -3.81 8.02
N VAL A 50 11.73 -3.64 9.30
CA VAL A 50 12.48 -4.61 10.10
C VAL A 50 11.58 -5.38 11.07
N SER A 51 12.12 -6.44 11.65
CA SER A 51 11.38 -7.41 12.47
C SER A 51 10.54 -6.77 13.60
N GLY A 52 9.23 -6.87 13.48
CA GLY A 52 8.27 -6.41 14.49
C GLY A 52 7.85 -4.94 14.34
N ASP A 53 8.31 -4.25 13.29
CA ASP A 53 7.81 -2.92 12.94
C ASP A 53 6.31 -2.95 12.68
N LYS A 54 5.63 -1.88 13.11
CA LYS A 54 4.22 -1.65 12.85
C LYS A 54 4.03 -0.25 12.30
N ILE A 55 3.57 -0.15 11.06
CA ILE A 55 3.39 1.11 10.36
C ILE A 55 1.90 1.30 10.09
N SER A 56 1.36 2.45 10.49
CA SER A 56 0.00 2.85 10.14
C SER A 56 0.01 4.16 9.36
N CYS A 57 -0.74 4.17 8.26
CA CYS A 57 -0.97 5.34 7.43
C CYS A 57 -2.47 5.56 7.29
N ALA A 58 -2.91 6.79 7.53
CA ALA A 58 -4.28 7.20 7.31
C ALA A 58 -4.30 8.34 6.28
N VAL A 59 -5.12 8.22 5.25
CA VAL A 59 -5.26 9.20 4.16
C VAL A 59 -6.73 9.58 3.99
N THR A 60 -7.04 10.86 4.01
CA THR A 60 -8.38 11.35 3.67
C THR A 60 -8.29 12.21 2.42
N VAL A 61 -9.06 11.87 1.39
CA VAL A 61 -9.23 12.66 0.18
C VAL A 61 -10.65 13.21 0.20
N GLY A 62 -10.81 14.51 0.45
CA GLY A 62 -12.10 15.17 0.52
C GLY A 62 -12.80 15.27 -0.84
N ASP A 63 -14.06 15.70 -0.82
CA ASP A 63 -14.92 15.77 -2.00
C ASP A 63 -14.27 16.55 -3.16
N GLY A 64 -14.46 16.03 -4.38
CA GLY A 64 -13.95 16.61 -5.62
C GLY A 64 -12.43 16.77 -5.67
N CYS A 65 -11.69 16.08 -4.79
CA CYS A 65 -10.22 16.12 -4.76
C CYS A 65 -9.59 14.92 -5.47
N THR A 66 -8.39 15.14 -5.98
CA THR A 66 -7.59 14.10 -6.64
C THR A 66 -6.26 13.95 -5.93
N ALA A 67 -5.92 12.73 -5.53
CA ALA A 67 -4.64 12.39 -4.94
C ALA A 67 -4.07 11.10 -5.54
N ALA A 68 -2.75 11.08 -5.74
CA ALA A 68 -1.99 9.89 -6.07
C ALA A 68 -1.01 9.61 -4.93
N MET A 69 -1.10 8.42 -4.35
CA MET A 69 -0.17 7.91 -3.35
C MET A 69 0.72 6.86 -3.99
N THR A 70 2.02 7.08 -3.93
CA THR A 70 3.04 6.18 -4.47
C THR A 70 4.23 6.12 -3.51
N THR A 71 5.23 5.32 -3.84
CA THR A 71 6.49 5.19 -3.10
C THR A 71 7.64 5.69 -3.97
N GLN A 72 8.85 5.79 -3.41
CA GLN A 72 10.05 6.13 -4.18
C GLN A 72 10.95 4.91 -4.45
N ALA A 73 10.58 3.76 -3.89
CA ALA A 73 11.28 2.49 -4.02
C ALA A 73 10.38 1.37 -3.48
N SER A 74 10.68 0.13 -3.88
CA SER A 74 10.08 -1.09 -3.34
C SER A 74 10.11 -1.12 -1.81
N THR A 75 9.03 -1.57 -1.18
CA THR A 75 8.99 -1.84 0.25
C THR A 75 9.75 -3.14 0.54
N LYS A 76 10.99 -2.99 1.01
CA LYS A 76 11.81 -4.14 1.44
C LYS A 76 11.36 -4.59 2.82
N VAL A 77 11.11 -5.88 3.00
CA VAL A 77 10.79 -6.45 4.33
C VAL A 77 11.90 -7.42 4.70
N TYR A 78 12.64 -7.08 5.76
CA TYR A 78 13.76 -7.86 6.24
C TYR A 78 13.30 -9.10 7.03
N LYS A 79 14.26 -10.00 7.30
CA LYS A 79 14.04 -11.22 8.09
C LYS A 79 13.33 -10.95 9.41
N ALA A 80 12.46 -11.87 9.80
CA ALA A 80 11.88 -11.89 11.13
C ALA A 80 12.90 -12.35 12.18
N VAL A 81 12.81 -11.81 13.39
CA VAL A 81 13.55 -12.29 14.57
C VAL A 81 12.57 -13.06 15.46
N GLY A 82 12.79 -14.37 15.60
CA GLY A 82 11.86 -15.26 16.30
C GLY A 82 10.51 -15.36 15.56
N SER A 83 9.42 -15.21 16.30
CA SER A 83 8.05 -15.27 15.76
C SER A 83 7.46 -13.89 15.41
N LYS A 84 8.26 -12.82 15.47
CA LYS A 84 7.78 -11.45 15.21
C LYS A 84 7.34 -11.29 13.75
N CYS A 85 6.13 -10.79 13.56
CA CYS A 85 5.61 -10.37 12.26
C CYS A 85 5.67 -8.85 12.15
N SER A 86 6.10 -8.33 11.01
CA SER A 86 6.04 -6.91 10.70
C SER A 86 4.74 -6.57 9.98
N GLU A 87 4.19 -5.40 10.25
CA GLU A 87 2.84 -5.03 9.87
C GLU A 87 2.77 -3.64 9.22
N GLN A 88 1.99 -3.52 8.15
CA GLN A 88 1.63 -2.25 7.55
C GLN A 88 0.12 -2.15 7.35
N VAL A 89 -0.48 -1.08 7.89
CA VAL A 89 -1.91 -0.80 7.73
C VAL A 89 -2.09 0.55 7.03
N LEU A 90 -2.81 0.52 5.91
CA LEU A 90 -3.32 1.71 5.23
C LEU A 90 -4.82 1.80 5.45
N GLU A 91 -5.28 2.95 5.93
CA GLU A 91 -6.70 3.29 5.94
C GLU A 91 -6.93 4.57 5.14
N ALA A 92 -7.83 4.51 4.17
CA ALA A 92 -8.11 5.61 3.28
C ALA A 92 -9.61 5.91 3.26
N THR A 93 -9.95 7.20 3.24
CA THR A 93 -11.32 7.67 3.02
C THR A 93 -11.35 8.52 1.76
N VAL A 94 -12.24 8.20 0.83
CA VAL A 94 -12.43 8.89 -0.45
C VAL A 94 -13.81 9.53 -0.46
N GLY A 95 -13.84 10.86 -0.57
CA GLY A 95 -15.05 11.66 -0.62
C GLY A 95 -15.79 11.57 -1.95
N LYS A 96 -16.88 12.32 -2.05
CA LYS A 96 -17.74 12.34 -3.24
C LYS A 96 -17.03 12.96 -4.43
N ASP A 97 -17.22 12.40 -5.62
CA ASP A 97 -16.54 12.84 -6.85
C ASP A 97 -15.00 12.93 -6.72
N ALA A 98 -14.41 12.28 -5.70
CA ALA A 98 -12.99 12.32 -5.42
C ALA A 98 -12.29 11.13 -6.08
N LEU A 99 -10.99 11.27 -6.35
CA LEU A 99 -10.14 10.22 -6.89
C LEU A 99 -8.94 9.99 -5.96
N LEU A 100 -8.75 8.74 -5.54
CA LEU A 100 -7.52 8.28 -4.92
C LEU A 100 -6.89 7.19 -5.78
N ALA A 101 -5.65 7.40 -6.20
CA ALA A 101 -4.83 6.34 -6.80
C ALA A 101 -3.75 5.89 -5.81
N VAL A 102 -3.77 4.63 -5.38
CA VAL A 102 -2.73 3.99 -4.58
C VAL A 102 -1.92 3.07 -5.47
N ILE A 103 -0.75 3.56 -5.89
CA ILE A 103 0.11 2.94 -6.90
C ILE A 103 1.57 2.85 -6.37
N PRO A 104 1.82 2.09 -5.30
CA PRO A 104 3.16 1.91 -4.76
C PRO A 104 4.03 1.06 -5.68
N ASP A 105 5.34 1.08 -5.43
CA ASP A 105 6.29 0.04 -5.86
C ASP A 105 5.98 -1.28 -5.13
N PRO A 106 6.51 -2.44 -5.60
CA PRO A 106 6.08 -3.71 -5.03
C PRO A 106 6.67 -3.93 -3.63
N VAL A 107 6.00 -4.79 -2.87
CA VAL A 107 6.59 -5.36 -1.66
C VAL A 107 7.60 -6.45 -2.04
N THR A 108 8.78 -6.41 -1.43
CA THR A 108 9.84 -7.42 -1.60
C THR A 108 10.22 -7.99 -0.24
N CYS A 109 9.68 -9.16 0.09
CA CYS A 109 10.04 -9.89 1.31
C CYS A 109 11.35 -10.65 1.10
N PHE A 110 12.29 -10.47 2.02
CA PHE A 110 13.57 -11.19 2.01
C PHE A 110 13.40 -12.56 2.67
N SER A 111 14.43 -13.42 2.54
CA SER A 111 14.45 -14.72 3.18
C SER A 111 14.06 -14.64 4.67
N THR A 112 13.19 -15.56 5.11
CA THR A 112 12.64 -15.68 6.47
C THR A 112 11.81 -14.48 6.98
N ALA A 113 11.41 -13.54 6.12
CA ALA A 113 10.50 -12.47 6.52
C ALA A 113 9.10 -13.02 6.89
N ARG A 114 8.44 -12.34 7.84
CA ARG A 114 7.02 -12.55 8.19
C ARG A 114 6.32 -11.20 8.08
N TYR A 115 5.44 -11.07 7.11
CA TYR A 115 4.83 -9.79 6.77
C TYR A 115 3.31 -9.87 6.66
N TYR A 116 2.65 -8.84 7.19
CA TYR A 116 1.22 -8.63 7.07
C TYR A 116 0.92 -7.21 6.61
N GLN A 117 0.13 -7.09 5.55
CA GLN A 117 -0.40 -5.82 5.07
C GLN A 117 -1.93 -5.85 5.10
N LYS A 118 -2.53 -4.73 5.51
CA LYS A 118 -3.96 -4.49 5.39
C LYS A 118 -4.21 -3.12 4.79
N GLN A 119 -5.06 -3.07 3.79
CA GLN A 119 -5.52 -1.83 3.18
C GLN A 119 -7.04 -1.76 3.29
N VAL A 120 -7.55 -0.66 3.84
CA VAL A 120 -8.98 -0.41 4.01
C VAL A 120 -9.32 0.90 3.32
N PHE A 121 -10.27 0.85 2.39
CA PHE A 121 -10.72 1.98 1.61
C PHE A 121 -12.20 2.20 1.90
N HIS A 122 -12.54 3.33 2.49
CA HIS A 122 -13.92 3.79 2.67
C HIS A 122 -14.25 4.74 1.53
N VAL A 123 -15.22 4.37 0.70
CA VAL A 123 -15.60 5.10 -0.51
C VAL A 123 -17.06 5.56 -0.46
N SER A 124 -17.35 6.68 -1.13
CA SER A 124 -18.71 7.13 -1.41
C SER A 124 -19.22 6.50 -2.72
N GLY A 125 -20.54 6.51 -2.97
CA GLY A 125 -21.12 5.89 -4.17
C GLY A 125 -20.64 6.45 -5.51
N ASP A 126 -20.09 7.67 -5.52
CA ASP A 126 -19.55 8.42 -6.67
C ASP A 126 -18.03 8.66 -6.55
N SER A 127 -17.36 7.96 -5.62
CA SER A 127 -15.90 8.00 -5.49
C SER A 127 -15.20 7.18 -6.57
N ASN A 128 -13.98 7.59 -6.89
CA ASN A 128 -13.10 6.91 -7.82
C ASN A 128 -11.85 6.40 -7.08
N LEU A 129 -11.43 5.18 -7.35
CA LEU A 129 -10.34 4.51 -6.67
C LEU A 129 -9.54 3.64 -7.64
N VAL A 130 -8.22 3.81 -7.61
CA VAL A 130 -7.26 2.94 -8.29
C VAL A 130 -6.35 2.33 -7.24
N ILE A 131 -6.22 1.01 -7.22
CA ILE A 131 -5.32 0.29 -6.31
C ILE A 131 -4.43 -0.61 -7.14
N VAL A 132 -3.12 -0.56 -6.86
CA VAL A 132 -2.17 -1.59 -7.26
C VAL A 132 -1.59 -2.19 -5.98
N ASP A 133 -1.89 -3.45 -5.72
CA ASP A 133 -1.27 -4.23 -4.64
C ASP A 133 -0.48 -5.38 -5.27
N TRP A 134 0.84 -5.38 -5.06
CA TRP A 134 1.74 -6.27 -5.76
C TRP A 134 3.00 -6.56 -4.96
N PHE A 135 3.54 -7.76 -5.19
CA PHE A 135 4.70 -8.25 -4.49
C PHE A 135 5.57 -9.10 -5.42
N THR A 136 6.84 -9.20 -5.06
CA THR A 136 7.85 -9.98 -5.80
C THR A 136 8.24 -11.24 -5.02
N SER A 137 8.85 -12.21 -5.70
CA SER A 137 9.36 -13.44 -5.10
C SER A 137 10.45 -13.22 -4.05
N GLY A 138 11.02 -12.02 -3.96
CA GLY A 138 12.14 -11.70 -3.09
C GLY A 138 13.26 -11.05 -3.87
N ARG A 139 14.51 -11.23 -3.42
CA ARG A 139 15.69 -10.69 -4.11
C ARG A 139 16.09 -11.64 -5.24
N TYR A 140 15.32 -11.61 -6.33
CA TYR A 140 15.48 -12.51 -7.48
C TYR A 140 16.93 -12.56 -8.00
N GLU A 141 17.55 -11.39 -8.20
CA GLU A 141 18.94 -11.26 -8.68
C GLU A 141 19.99 -11.73 -7.66
N SER A 142 19.62 -11.87 -6.39
CA SER A 142 20.46 -12.47 -5.34
C SER A 142 20.18 -13.96 -5.12
N GLY A 143 19.33 -14.56 -5.96
CA GLY A 143 18.93 -15.97 -5.85
C GLY A 143 17.81 -16.24 -4.84
N GLU A 144 17.31 -15.22 -4.13
CA GLU A 144 16.21 -15.42 -3.17
C GLU A 144 14.86 -15.41 -3.88
N LYS A 145 14.18 -16.56 -3.89
CA LYS A 145 12.92 -16.75 -4.61
C LYS A 145 11.95 -17.55 -3.75
N TRP A 146 10.92 -16.86 -3.27
CA TRP A 146 9.87 -17.39 -2.41
C TRP A 146 10.40 -17.92 -1.07
N ASP A 147 11.52 -17.38 -0.58
CA ASP A 147 12.23 -17.82 0.64
C ASP A 147 11.75 -17.14 1.94
N PHE A 148 10.78 -16.23 1.87
CA PHE A 148 10.16 -15.66 3.06
C PHE A 148 9.32 -16.71 3.80
N THR A 149 9.11 -16.52 5.10
CA THR A 149 8.33 -17.46 5.92
C THR A 149 6.83 -17.26 5.69
N SER A 150 6.36 -16.01 5.68
CA SER A 150 4.98 -15.69 5.33
C SER A 150 4.79 -14.28 4.80
N TYR A 151 3.84 -14.16 3.87
CA TYR A 151 3.32 -12.91 3.32
C TYR A 151 1.79 -12.99 3.33
N LYS A 152 1.14 -12.00 3.94
CA LYS A 152 -0.31 -11.86 3.91
C LYS A 152 -0.68 -10.44 3.50
N SER A 153 -1.48 -10.29 2.46
CA SER A 153 -2.10 -9.01 2.09
C SER A 153 -3.62 -9.13 2.13
N VAL A 154 -4.29 -8.09 2.62
CA VAL A 154 -5.74 -8.02 2.72
C VAL A 154 -6.20 -6.65 2.26
N ASN A 155 -7.11 -6.63 1.29
CA ASN A 155 -7.68 -5.41 0.73
C ASN A 155 -9.18 -5.38 0.97
N HIS A 156 -9.67 -4.35 1.67
CA HIS A 156 -11.09 -4.12 1.91
C HIS A 156 -11.49 -2.80 1.26
N ILE A 157 -12.50 -2.84 0.39
CA ILE A 157 -13.18 -1.65 -0.12
C ILE A 157 -14.60 -1.68 0.44
N LEU A 158 -14.92 -0.66 1.20
CA LEU A 158 -16.17 -0.51 1.95
C LEU A 158 -16.90 0.72 1.41
N LEU A 159 -18.17 0.54 1.04
CA LEU A 159 -19.09 1.61 0.75
C LEU A 159 -19.63 2.21 2.06
N GLU A 160 -20.40 3.30 1.94
CA GLU A 160 -21.20 3.92 2.99
C GLU A 160 -21.74 2.92 4.04
N GLU A 161 -21.76 3.35 5.31
CA GLU A 161 -22.17 2.53 6.45
C GLU A 161 -21.35 1.22 6.63
N TYR A 162 -20.12 1.18 6.12
CA TYR A 162 -19.19 0.06 6.20
C TYR A 162 -19.64 -1.20 5.44
N GLN A 163 -20.51 -1.05 4.44
CA GLN A 163 -20.93 -2.17 3.60
C GLN A 163 -19.77 -2.66 2.72
N PRO A 164 -19.41 -3.96 2.73
CA PRO A 164 -18.31 -4.45 1.90
C PRO A 164 -18.70 -4.45 0.42
N LEU A 165 -17.87 -3.78 -0.40
CA LEU A 165 -17.98 -3.78 -1.86
C LEU A 165 -17.01 -4.78 -2.50
N PHE A 166 -15.79 -4.85 -1.97
CA PHE A 166 -14.75 -5.77 -2.43
C PHE A 166 -13.86 -6.19 -1.27
N ILE A 167 -13.56 -7.49 -1.19
CA ILE A 167 -12.62 -8.06 -0.23
C ILE A 167 -11.70 -9.02 -0.97
N ASP A 168 -10.40 -8.80 -0.82
CA ASP A 168 -9.34 -9.70 -1.26
C ASP A 168 -8.45 -10.09 -0.07
N SER A 169 -7.93 -11.31 -0.09
CA SER A 169 -6.98 -11.81 0.90
C SER A 169 -6.05 -12.83 0.26
N VAL A 170 -4.78 -12.45 0.12
CA VAL A 170 -3.69 -13.33 -0.32
C VAL A 170 -2.90 -13.79 0.90
N LEU A 171 -2.67 -15.10 1.00
CA LEU A 171 -1.79 -15.70 2.00
C LEU A 171 -0.80 -16.64 1.32
N LEU A 172 0.49 -16.35 1.49
CA LEU A 172 1.59 -17.23 1.16
C LEU A 172 2.33 -17.55 2.45
N GLU A 173 2.32 -18.81 2.86
CA GLU A 173 3.04 -19.29 4.04
C GLU A 173 3.76 -20.60 3.69
N GLN A 174 4.98 -20.77 4.20
CA GLN A 174 5.72 -22.02 4.03
C GLN A 174 4.94 -23.16 4.67
N GLY A 175 4.50 -24.13 3.87
CA GLY A 175 3.85 -25.34 4.35
C GLY A 175 4.86 -26.44 4.66
N SER A 176 4.46 -27.42 5.46
CA SER A 176 5.24 -28.66 5.66
C SER A 176 5.28 -29.52 4.39
N ASP A 177 4.20 -29.49 3.61
CA ASP A 177 3.98 -30.43 2.50
C ASP A 177 4.24 -29.79 1.13
N CYS A 178 4.20 -28.46 1.05
CA CYS A 178 4.45 -27.70 -0.16
C CYS A 178 4.96 -26.30 0.19
N THR A 179 6.12 -25.98 -0.37
CA THR A 179 6.77 -24.67 -0.23
C THR A 179 6.04 -23.60 -1.06
N ILE A 180 6.30 -22.33 -0.75
CA ILE A 180 5.78 -21.23 -1.57
C ILE A 180 6.31 -21.33 -3.01
N ALA A 181 7.59 -21.66 -3.18
CA ALA A 181 8.23 -21.78 -4.49
C ALA A 181 7.53 -22.82 -5.38
N GLU A 182 7.18 -23.99 -4.83
CA GLU A 182 6.45 -25.02 -5.57
C GLU A 182 5.04 -24.60 -5.96
N ARG A 183 4.35 -23.80 -5.15
CA ARG A 183 3.03 -23.26 -5.53
C ARG A 183 3.13 -22.17 -6.59
N MET A 184 4.17 -21.35 -6.52
CA MET A 184 4.35 -20.20 -7.41
C MET A 184 5.08 -20.54 -8.71
N GLN A 185 5.74 -21.70 -8.81
CA GLN A 185 6.38 -22.19 -10.03
C GLN A 185 7.30 -21.11 -10.65
N GLU A 186 7.09 -20.76 -11.92
CA GLU A 186 7.90 -19.78 -12.65
C GLU A 186 7.50 -18.32 -12.42
N TYR A 187 6.40 -18.07 -11.70
CA TYR A 187 5.98 -16.71 -11.38
C TYR A 187 6.98 -16.07 -10.40
N ASN A 188 7.29 -14.79 -10.64
CA ASN A 188 8.19 -14.00 -9.78
C ASN A 188 7.57 -12.68 -9.29
N VAL A 189 6.41 -12.32 -9.85
CA VAL A 189 5.66 -11.11 -9.51
C VAL A 189 4.18 -11.46 -9.56
N VAL A 190 3.44 -11.01 -8.56
CA VAL A 190 1.97 -11.09 -8.53
C VAL A 190 1.43 -9.69 -8.26
N ALA A 191 0.41 -9.30 -9.01
CA ALA A 191 -0.22 -7.99 -8.87
C ALA A 191 -1.74 -8.11 -8.95
N MET A 192 -2.42 -7.43 -8.05
CA MET A 192 -3.84 -7.12 -8.12
C MET A 192 -3.98 -5.64 -8.50
N VAL A 193 -4.82 -5.37 -9.51
CA VAL A 193 -5.21 -4.02 -9.88
C VAL A 193 -6.72 -3.88 -9.75
N VAL A 194 -7.16 -2.89 -8.98
CA VAL A 194 -8.58 -2.55 -8.85
C VAL A 194 -8.81 -1.15 -9.42
N LEU A 195 -9.78 -1.04 -10.31
CA LEU A 195 -10.29 0.22 -10.84
C LEU A 195 -11.76 0.32 -10.47
N LEU A 196 -12.13 1.36 -9.73
CA LEU A 196 -13.48 1.63 -9.26
C LEU A 196 -13.82 3.10 -9.57
N GLY A 197 -15.00 3.34 -10.14
CA GLY A 197 -15.51 4.66 -10.52
C GLY A 197 -16.65 4.54 -11.52
#